data_AF-A0A7C1BRX8-F1
#
_entry.id   AF-A0A7C1BRX8-F1
#
_cell.length_a   1.000
_cell.length_b   1.000
_cell.length_c   1.000
_cell.angle_alpha   90.00
_cell.angle_beta   90.00
_cell.angle_gamma   90.00
#
_symmetry.space_group_name_H-M   'P 1'
#
loop_
_entity.id
_entity.type
_entity.pdbx_description
1 polymer ?
#
loop_
_entity_poly.entity_id
_entity_poly.type
_entity_poly.pdbx_seq_one_letter_code
_entity_poly.pdbx_strand_id
1 'polypeptide(L)'
;MRGNKKMEPRSNRTFFVQRDQDVILENGWLRLTYHLNRGSFDLEYGEGKDVGIIDASFACEVDRRWLRTRNTSAKDWQGAEFEGMLGSGVEATFVHHIDGIEIAIVFRLYYKRSSLIMETMLKNGGASSTRVGDVRPIEVQLAQGSTFALGRGLESSKIYLESNRLAWTGVKDLGDADKKVPDYTDDIPEEELTDSGSDSNEAASSPELISKHLHKSGGMQLIYNPTSRISFLAGFVTSKTALTKVITAYHREKGITEWYCTCEYEGIEIAPGEQLQVEALYVDFRADPFDALETYGDVIATINHLPKIEHTPLLWCSWYSHRLTITEQAVLENAEVVDKRFKHYGVDTLQIDYGWGFRDTPGEWTAHPERFPHGLKWLSRKLKDRGLKLGLWLCPFLIGEQSRFFKHHPNCLLKVPGSEALLKHSWRWNTQPRDTWQDVYHLDTTKPESQKWLKKVFKEISSWGVKYFKLDFLESGSPKPPPFSDYYGC
;
A
#
# COMPACT_ATOMS: atom_id res chain seq x y z
N MET A 1 -36.04 12.25 -3.34
CA MET A 1 -35.98 10.81 -3.06
C MET A 1 -36.54 10.02 -4.24
N ARG A 2 -35.68 9.55 -5.15
CA ARG A 2 -36.01 8.46 -6.09
C ARG A 2 -35.04 7.33 -5.73
N GLY A 3 -35.59 6.18 -5.36
CA GLY A 3 -34.88 5.12 -4.64
C GLY A 3 -33.65 4.59 -5.36
N ASN A 4 -32.60 4.32 -4.58
CA ASN A 4 -31.53 3.40 -4.92
C ASN A 4 -32.15 2.03 -5.20
N LYS A 5 -32.44 1.71 -6.46
CA LYS A 5 -32.60 0.31 -6.85
C LYS A 5 -31.21 -0.32 -6.78
N LYS A 6 -30.98 -1.17 -5.77
CA LYS A 6 -29.88 -2.14 -5.81
C LYS A 6 -29.96 -2.86 -7.15
N MET A 7 -28.89 -2.85 -7.94
CA MET A 7 -28.82 -3.66 -9.14
C MET A 7 -28.76 -5.13 -8.70
N GLU A 8 -29.87 -5.85 -8.89
CA GLU A 8 -29.94 -7.29 -8.66
C GLU A 8 -29.24 -8.07 -9.78
N PRO A 9 -28.70 -9.28 -9.50
CA PRO A 9 -28.05 -10.09 -10.50
C PRO A 9 -28.99 -10.39 -11.67
N ARG A 10 -28.51 -10.20 -12.90
CA ARG A 10 -29.31 -10.40 -14.13
C ARG A 10 -29.66 -11.85 -14.42
N SER A 11 -28.95 -12.77 -13.78
CA SER A 11 -29.05 -14.22 -13.99
C SER A 11 -28.48 -14.91 -12.74
N ASN A 12 -29.17 -15.91 -12.22
CA ASN A 12 -28.63 -16.79 -11.16
C ASN A 12 -27.54 -17.75 -11.68
N ARG A 13 -27.17 -17.64 -12.96
CA ARG A 13 -26.21 -18.53 -13.61
C ARG A 13 -24.99 -17.73 -14.03
N THR A 14 -23.88 -18.10 -13.44
CA THR A 14 -22.56 -17.81 -13.98
C THR A 14 -22.21 -18.87 -15.01
N PHE A 15 -21.59 -18.45 -16.11
CA PHE A 15 -21.22 -19.34 -17.18
C PHE A 15 -19.73 -19.21 -17.48
N PHE A 16 -19.10 -20.36 -17.71
CA PHE A 16 -17.89 -20.47 -18.51
C PHE A 16 -18.29 -20.70 -19.95
N VAL A 17 -17.80 -19.86 -20.84
CA VAL A 17 -18.02 -20.06 -22.27
C VAL A 17 -16.71 -19.86 -23.00
N GLN A 18 -16.19 -20.94 -23.60
CA GLN A 18 -15.20 -20.82 -24.65
C GLN A 18 -15.93 -20.58 -25.97
N ARG A 19 -15.59 -19.51 -26.67
CA ARG A 19 -16.05 -19.22 -28.04
C ARG A 19 -14.84 -18.88 -28.87
N ASP A 20 -14.58 -19.68 -29.89
CA ASP A 20 -13.44 -19.49 -30.79
C ASP A 20 -12.10 -19.36 -30.02
N GLN A 21 -11.57 -18.13 -29.96
CA GLN A 21 -10.29 -17.76 -29.35
C GLN A 21 -10.45 -16.97 -28.05
N ASP A 22 -11.66 -16.95 -27.48
CA ASP A 22 -11.99 -16.20 -26.26
C ASP A 22 -12.52 -17.12 -25.16
N VAL A 23 -12.16 -16.79 -23.92
CA VAL A 23 -12.70 -17.41 -22.70
C VAL A 23 -13.48 -16.36 -21.92
N ILE A 24 -14.76 -16.62 -21.66
CA ILE A 24 -15.66 -15.66 -21.02
C ILE A 24 -16.10 -16.16 -19.65
N LEU A 25 -15.98 -15.30 -18.64
CA LEU A 25 -16.52 -15.47 -17.29
C LEU A 25 -17.53 -14.34 -17.04
N GLU A 26 -18.76 -14.66 -16.63
CA GLU A 26 -19.80 -13.65 -16.39
C GLU A 26 -20.67 -14.01 -15.18
N ASN A 27 -21.00 -13.03 -14.34
CA ASN A 27 -21.84 -13.22 -13.13
C ASN A 27 -23.08 -12.33 -13.09
N GLY A 28 -23.53 -11.84 -14.24
CA GLY A 28 -24.69 -10.95 -14.36
C GLY A 28 -24.43 -9.48 -14.02
N TRP A 29 -23.27 -9.15 -13.44
CA TRP A 29 -22.78 -7.77 -13.29
C TRP A 29 -21.54 -7.51 -14.14
N LEU A 30 -20.55 -8.38 -13.99
CA LEU A 30 -19.28 -8.31 -14.69
C LEU A 30 -19.20 -9.37 -15.76
N ARG A 31 -18.55 -9.00 -16.86
CA ARG A 31 -18.12 -9.91 -17.91
C ARG A 31 -16.63 -9.72 -18.13
N LEU A 32 -15.87 -10.77 -17.88
CA LEU A 32 -14.47 -10.87 -18.24
C LEU A 32 -14.37 -11.67 -19.55
N THR A 33 -13.75 -11.10 -20.58
CA THR A 33 -13.44 -11.81 -21.83
C THR A 33 -11.92 -11.85 -21.98
N TYR A 34 -11.32 -13.04 -21.91
CA TYR A 34 -9.89 -13.23 -22.14
C TYR A 34 -9.63 -13.65 -23.58
N HIS A 35 -8.77 -12.93 -24.30
CA HIS A 35 -8.45 -13.17 -25.69
C HIS A 35 -7.19 -14.05 -25.81
N LEU A 36 -7.38 -15.35 -26.03
CA LEU A 36 -6.30 -16.34 -25.96
C LEU A 36 -5.15 -16.06 -26.93
N ASN A 37 -5.41 -15.50 -28.11
CA ASN A 37 -4.37 -15.20 -29.12
C ASN A 37 -3.76 -13.79 -29.01
N ARG A 38 -4.34 -12.91 -28.19
CA ARG A 38 -3.84 -11.56 -27.95
C ARG A 38 -3.18 -11.42 -26.60
N GLY A 39 -3.46 -12.35 -25.67
CA GLY A 39 -3.04 -12.31 -24.27
C GLY A 39 -3.49 -11.03 -23.56
N SER A 40 -4.58 -10.44 -24.03
CA SER A 40 -5.28 -9.31 -23.45
C SER A 40 -6.66 -9.73 -22.97
N PHE A 41 -7.32 -8.89 -22.18
CA PHE A 41 -8.67 -9.14 -21.69
C PHE A 41 -9.51 -7.86 -21.61
N ASP A 42 -10.82 -8.07 -21.72
CA ASP A 42 -11.84 -7.07 -21.48
C ASP A 42 -12.50 -7.34 -20.13
N LEU A 43 -12.78 -6.30 -19.36
CA LEU A 43 -13.58 -6.33 -18.14
C LEU A 43 -14.70 -5.30 -18.25
N GLU A 44 -15.90 -5.78 -18.55
CA GLU A 44 -17.09 -4.98 -18.79
C GLU A 44 -18.03 -5.03 -17.59
N TYR A 45 -18.71 -3.91 -17.31
CA TYR A 45 -19.73 -3.82 -16.26
C TYR A 45 -21.09 -3.41 -16.85
N GLY A 46 -22.13 -4.19 -16.55
CA GLY A 46 -23.49 -3.90 -17.01
C GLY A 46 -23.77 -4.35 -18.45
N GLU A 47 -24.74 -3.72 -19.13
CA GLU A 47 -25.23 -4.12 -20.47
C GLU A 47 -24.68 -3.19 -21.58
N GLY A 48 -24.02 -2.10 -21.17
CA GLY A 48 -23.52 -1.06 -22.07
C GLY A 48 -22.04 -1.25 -22.36
N LYS A 49 -21.65 -1.11 -23.63
CA LYS A 49 -20.27 -1.22 -24.12
C LYS A 49 -19.35 -0.08 -23.67
N ASP A 50 -19.83 0.83 -22.82
CA ASP A 50 -19.16 2.10 -22.50
C ASP A 50 -18.64 2.15 -21.05
N VAL A 51 -18.72 1.03 -20.31
CA VAL A 51 -18.28 0.94 -18.91
C VAL A 51 -17.43 -0.29 -18.72
N GLY A 52 -16.14 -0.07 -18.49
CA GLY A 52 -15.19 -1.14 -18.32
C GLY A 52 -13.78 -0.78 -18.78
N ILE A 53 -12.94 -1.80 -18.77
CA ILE A 53 -11.59 -1.78 -19.29
C ILE A 53 -11.56 -2.70 -20.50
N ILE A 54 -11.12 -2.21 -21.65
CA ILE A 54 -11.06 -2.98 -22.90
C ILE A 54 -9.61 -3.15 -23.32
N ASP A 55 -9.29 -4.37 -23.71
CA ASP A 55 -8.00 -4.80 -24.25
C ASP A 55 -6.84 -4.47 -23.30
N ALA A 56 -7.00 -4.74 -22.00
CA ALA A 56 -5.93 -4.61 -21.02
C ALA A 56 -5.02 -5.85 -21.02
N SER A 57 -3.80 -5.71 -20.49
CA SER A 57 -2.84 -6.80 -20.44
C SER A 57 -2.09 -6.83 -19.12
N PHE A 58 -1.42 -7.95 -18.87
CA PHE A 58 -0.43 -8.09 -17.81
C PHE A 58 0.95 -7.66 -18.31
N ALA A 59 1.75 -7.07 -17.43
CA ALA A 59 3.16 -6.80 -17.69
C ALA A 59 4.03 -7.05 -16.44
N CYS A 60 5.28 -7.46 -16.63
CA CYS A 60 6.27 -7.49 -15.55
C CYS A 60 7.66 -7.14 -16.07
N GLU A 61 8.45 -6.48 -15.25
CA GLU A 61 9.86 -6.24 -15.49
C GLU A 61 10.70 -7.40 -14.94
N VAL A 62 11.50 -7.99 -15.81
CA VAL A 62 12.41 -9.10 -15.52
C VAL A 62 13.78 -8.75 -16.10
N ASP A 63 14.81 -8.71 -15.25
CA ASP A 63 16.17 -8.32 -15.63
C ASP A 63 16.23 -7.03 -16.48
N ARG A 64 15.46 -6.01 -16.05
CA ARG A 64 15.30 -4.69 -16.70
C ARG A 64 14.62 -4.71 -18.07
N ARG A 65 13.88 -5.77 -18.38
CA ARG A 65 13.11 -5.91 -19.61
C ARG A 65 11.64 -6.13 -19.28
N TRP A 66 10.78 -5.40 -19.97
CA TRP A 66 9.35 -5.59 -19.82
C TRP A 66 8.85 -6.78 -20.64
N LEU A 67 8.37 -7.80 -19.95
CA LEU A 67 7.58 -8.89 -20.52
C LEU A 67 6.10 -8.50 -20.46
N ARG A 68 5.35 -8.80 -21.52
CA ARG A 68 3.91 -8.49 -21.62
C ARG A 68 3.17 -9.68 -22.19
N THR A 69 1.99 -9.95 -21.67
CA THR A 69 1.09 -10.94 -22.28
C THR A 69 0.44 -10.42 -23.56
N ARG A 70 0.47 -9.10 -23.81
CA ARG A 70 0.00 -8.54 -25.07
C ARG A 70 0.80 -9.13 -26.24
N ASN A 71 0.08 -9.58 -27.26
CA ASN A 71 0.62 -10.25 -28.45
C ASN A 71 1.26 -11.62 -28.17
N THR A 72 0.93 -12.26 -27.04
CA THR A 72 1.29 -13.66 -26.77
C THR A 72 0.04 -14.54 -26.75
N SER A 73 0.21 -15.86 -26.78
CA SER A 73 -0.89 -16.82 -26.75
C SER A 73 -0.96 -17.61 -25.44
N ALA A 74 -2.10 -17.59 -24.76
CA ALA A 74 -2.39 -18.43 -23.59
C ALA A 74 -2.98 -19.77 -24.04
N LYS A 75 -2.16 -20.68 -24.57
CA LYS A 75 -2.67 -21.99 -25.05
C LYS A 75 -3.06 -22.92 -23.92
N ASP A 76 -2.41 -22.76 -22.77
CA ASP A 76 -2.68 -23.51 -21.56
C ASP A 76 -3.57 -22.67 -20.65
N TRP A 77 -4.85 -23.02 -20.60
CA TRP A 77 -5.81 -22.41 -19.68
C TRP A 77 -6.71 -23.48 -19.07
N GLN A 78 -7.21 -23.21 -17.87
CA GLN A 78 -8.16 -24.06 -17.16
C GLN A 78 -9.21 -23.19 -16.46
N GLY A 79 -10.45 -23.69 -16.41
CA GLY A 79 -11.55 -23.05 -15.68
C GLY A 79 -12.20 -24.03 -14.71
N ALA A 80 -12.57 -23.54 -13.53
CA ALA A 80 -13.23 -24.34 -12.51
C ALA A 80 -14.17 -23.48 -11.65
N GLU A 81 -15.19 -24.11 -11.06
CA GLU A 81 -15.88 -23.51 -9.92
C GLU A 81 -14.97 -23.57 -8.68
N PHE A 82 -15.09 -22.57 -7.81
CA PHE A 82 -14.33 -22.53 -6.55
C PHE A 82 -15.22 -22.06 -5.39
N GLU A 83 -14.84 -22.44 -4.17
CA GLU A 83 -15.37 -21.88 -2.93
C GLU A 83 -14.24 -21.12 -2.23
N GLY A 84 -14.39 -19.82 -2.06
CA GLY A 84 -13.37 -18.95 -1.47
C GLY A 84 -13.86 -18.20 -0.23
N MET A 85 -12.96 -17.46 0.42
CA MET A 85 -13.26 -16.71 1.64
C MET A 85 -14.34 -15.64 1.46
N LEU A 86 -14.48 -15.10 0.24
CA LEU A 86 -15.50 -14.11 -0.09
C LEU A 86 -16.80 -14.74 -0.62
N GLY A 87 -16.86 -16.07 -0.72
CA GLY A 87 -17.96 -16.88 -1.25
C GLY A 87 -17.57 -17.71 -2.48
N SER A 88 -18.56 -18.45 -3.00
CA SER A 88 -18.48 -19.26 -4.22
C SER A 88 -18.34 -18.43 -5.50
N GLY A 89 -17.66 -18.98 -6.50
CA GLY A 89 -17.53 -18.35 -7.82
C GLY A 89 -16.97 -19.28 -8.89
N VAL A 90 -16.52 -18.65 -9.97
CA VAL A 90 -15.75 -19.27 -11.05
C VAL A 90 -14.36 -18.67 -11.15
N GLU A 91 -13.39 -19.51 -11.43
CA GLU A 91 -12.03 -19.07 -11.70
C GLU A 91 -11.50 -19.58 -13.04
N ALA A 92 -10.66 -18.78 -13.69
CA ALA A 92 -9.90 -19.21 -14.85
C ALA A 92 -8.43 -18.84 -14.69
N THR A 93 -7.56 -19.81 -14.98
CA THR A 93 -6.11 -19.64 -15.01
C THR A 93 -5.63 -19.60 -16.46
N PHE A 94 -4.83 -18.61 -16.81
CA PHE A 94 -4.21 -18.44 -18.12
C PHE A 94 -2.69 -18.44 -17.95
N VAL A 95 -2.00 -19.34 -18.65
CA VAL A 95 -0.54 -19.49 -18.52
C VAL A 95 0.15 -18.99 -19.79
N HIS A 96 1.17 -18.16 -19.61
CA HIS A 96 2.08 -17.69 -20.65
C HIS A 96 3.51 -18.09 -20.34
N HIS A 97 4.28 -18.42 -21.36
CA HIS A 97 5.73 -18.63 -21.26
C HIS A 97 6.44 -17.58 -22.11
N ILE A 98 7.11 -16.63 -21.46
CA ILE A 98 7.76 -15.49 -22.11
C ILE A 98 9.19 -15.42 -21.60
N ASP A 99 10.17 -15.55 -22.50
CA ASP A 99 11.61 -15.43 -22.19
C ASP A 99 12.08 -16.24 -20.98
N GLY A 100 11.55 -17.46 -20.82
CA GLY A 100 11.90 -18.38 -19.72
C GLY A 100 11.13 -18.14 -18.43
N ILE A 101 10.18 -17.20 -18.41
CA ILE A 101 9.27 -16.96 -17.28
C ILE A 101 7.90 -17.53 -17.59
N GLU A 102 7.40 -18.37 -16.69
CA GLU A 102 6.02 -18.81 -16.70
C GLU A 102 5.18 -17.81 -15.88
N ILE A 103 4.14 -17.26 -16.51
CA ILE A 103 3.24 -16.26 -15.95
C ILE A 103 1.85 -16.90 -15.90
N ALA A 104 1.40 -17.27 -14.70
CA ALA A 104 0.06 -17.82 -14.49
C ALA A 104 -0.85 -16.75 -13.91
N ILE A 105 -1.86 -16.33 -14.68
CA ILE A 105 -2.85 -15.31 -14.29
C ILE A 105 -4.16 -16.00 -13.93
N VAL A 106 -4.64 -15.78 -12.72
CA VAL A 106 -5.92 -16.31 -12.23
C VAL A 106 -6.90 -15.17 -12.06
N PHE A 107 -8.06 -15.29 -12.70
CA PHE A 107 -9.21 -14.43 -12.43
C PHE A 107 -10.25 -15.21 -11.64
N ARG A 108 -10.67 -14.68 -10.49
CA ARG A 108 -11.76 -15.22 -9.66
C ARG A 108 -12.95 -14.29 -9.68
N LEU A 109 -14.05 -14.73 -10.29
CA LEU A 109 -15.31 -14.00 -10.37
C LEU A 109 -16.35 -14.62 -9.45
N TYR A 110 -16.93 -13.81 -8.54
CA TYR A 110 -17.81 -14.30 -7.48
C TYR A 110 -19.29 -14.26 -7.88
N TYR A 111 -20.08 -15.27 -7.53
CA TYR A 111 -21.50 -15.36 -7.93
C TYR A 111 -22.41 -14.27 -7.37
N LYS A 112 -22.05 -13.66 -6.25
CA LYS A 112 -22.91 -12.71 -5.53
C LYS A 112 -22.25 -11.35 -5.32
N ARG A 113 -21.28 -10.98 -6.16
CA ARG A 113 -20.55 -9.72 -6.06
C ARG A 113 -20.30 -9.11 -7.43
N SER A 114 -20.31 -7.79 -7.51
CA SER A 114 -19.92 -7.00 -8.69
C SER A 114 -18.40 -6.84 -8.81
N SER A 115 -17.64 -7.83 -8.34
CA SER A 115 -16.20 -7.75 -8.15
C SER A 115 -15.48 -9.02 -8.59
N LEU A 116 -14.19 -8.89 -8.89
CA LEU A 116 -13.28 -10.01 -9.11
C LEU A 116 -11.99 -9.83 -8.32
N ILE A 117 -11.27 -10.93 -8.14
CA ILE A 117 -9.87 -10.91 -7.70
C ILE A 117 -9.00 -11.46 -8.82
N MET A 118 -7.90 -10.77 -9.08
CA MET A 118 -6.82 -11.21 -9.95
C MET A 118 -5.61 -11.59 -9.09
N GLU A 119 -5.11 -12.80 -9.28
CA GLU A 119 -3.87 -13.30 -8.70
C GLU A 119 -2.92 -13.67 -9.82
N THR A 120 -1.62 -13.41 -9.64
CA THR A 120 -0.61 -13.82 -10.61
C THR A 120 0.52 -14.55 -9.90
N MET A 121 1.03 -15.60 -10.52
CA MET A 121 2.26 -16.29 -10.11
C MET A 121 3.29 -16.19 -11.23
N LEU A 122 4.50 -15.77 -10.87
CA LEU A 122 5.67 -15.76 -11.75
C LEU A 122 6.58 -16.90 -11.35
N LYS A 123 6.97 -17.76 -12.30
CA LYS A 123 7.92 -18.85 -12.07
C LYS A 123 9.10 -18.73 -13.01
N ASN A 124 10.30 -18.83 -12.47
CA ASN A 124 11.51 -18.89 -13.26
C ASN A 124 11.67 -20.30 -13.85
N GLY A 125 11.39 -20.46 -15.15
CA GLY A 125 11.63 -21.70 -15.90
C GLY A 125 13.02 -21.78 -16.53
N GLY A 126 13.86 -20.74 -16.37
CA GLY A 126 15.21 -20.67 -16.91
C GLY A 126 16.25 -21.43 -16.08
N ALA A 127 17.50 -21.41 -16.56
CA ALA A 127 18.63 -22.09 -15.93
C ALA A 127 19.41 -21.21 -14.92
N SER A 128 19.13 -19.90 -14.89
CA SER A 128 19.81 -18.90 -14.04
C SER A 128 18.80 -18.13 -13.21
N SER A 129 19.23 -17.58 -12.06
CA SER A 129 18.42 -16.62 -11.31
C SER A 129 18.05 -15.41 -12.16
N THR A 130 16.87 -14.84 -11.92
CA THR A 130 16.40 -13.61 -12.56
C THR A 130 15.87 -12.64 -11.52
N ARG A 131 15.87 -11.34 -11.83
CA ARG A 131 15.37 -10.28 -10.94
C ARG A 131 14.05 -9.73 -11.43
N VAL A 132 13.05 -9.72 -10.56
CA VAL A 132 11.72 -9.13 -10.83
C VAL A 132 11.66 -7.72 -10.28
N GLY A 133 11.39 -6.75 -11.15
CA GLY A 133 11.15 -5.34 -10.82
C GLY A 133 9.66 -5.06 -10.64
N ASP A 134 9.13 -4.12 -11.39
CA ASP A 134 7.70 -3.80 -11.35
C ASP A 134 6.84 -4.89 -11.98
N VAL A 135 5.72 -5.22 -11.34
CA VAL A 135 4.70 -6.10 -11.90
C VAL A 135 3.39 -5.35 -12.00
N ARG A 136 2.78 -5.32 -13.18
CA ARG A 136 1.50 -4.69 -13.48
C ARG A 136 0.46 -5.75 -13.80
N PRO A 137 -0.38 -6.16 -12.82
CA PRO A 137 -1.46 -7.10 -13.08
C PRO A 137 -2.39 -6.63 -14.21
N ILE A 138 -2.69 -5.32 -14.23
CA ILE A 138 -3.50 -4.69 -15.27
C ILE A 138 -2.80 -3.42 -15.72
N GLU A 139 -2.55 -3.31 -17.02
CA GLU A 139 -2.21 -2.06 -17.70
C GLU A 139 -3.16 -1.73 -18.83
N VAL A 140 -3.58 -0.46 -18.85
CA VAL A 140 -4.36 0.19 -19.90
C VAL A 140 -3.50 1.28 -20.49
N GLN A 141 -3.23 1.18 -21.78
CA GLN A 141 -2.47 2.18 -22.52
C GLN A 141 -3.23 2.55 -23.79
N LEU A 142 -3.77 3.76 -23.85
CA LEU A 142 -4.55 4.23 -25.01
C LEU A 142 -3.74 4.18 -26.30
N ALA A 143 -2.43 4.46 -26.22
CA ALA A 143 -1.52 4.36 -27.35
C ALA A 143 -1.39 2.94 -27.92
N GLN A 144 -1.71 1.91 -27.13
CA GLN A 144 -1.71 0.50 -27.53
C GLN A 144 -3.11 -0.02 -27.91
N GLY A 145 -4.13 0.85 -27.93
CA GLY A 145 -5.51 0.50 -28.28
C GLY A 145 -6.40 0.12 -27.09
N SER A 146 -5.84 0.01 -25.87
CA SER A 146 -6.64 -0.23 -24.66
C SER A 146 -7.50 0.97 -24.31
N THR A 147 -8.67 0.75 -23.70
CA THR A 147 -9.51 1.86 -23.23
C THR A 147 -10.01 1.60 -21.82
N PHE A 148 -10.26 2.69 -21.09
CA PHE A 148 -10.93 2.65 -19.80
C PHE A 148 -11.99 3.75 -19.77
N ALA A 149 -13.25 3.34 -19.66
CA ALA A 149 -14.39 4.23 -19.57
C ALA A 149 -15.32 3.87 -18.41
N LEU A 150 -15.96 4.90 -17.84
CA LEU A 150 -17.02 4.77 -16.83
C LEU A 150 -18.30 5.47 -17.32
N GLY A 151 -18.60 5.33 -18.60
CA GLY A 151 -19.62 6.11 -19.29
C GLY A 151 -19.14 7.52 -19.66
N ARG A 152 -20.11 8.40 -19.98
CA ARG A 152 -19.83 9.78 -20.44
C ARG A 152 -19.40 10.70 -19.29
N GLY A 153 -18.73 11.81 -19.63
CA GLY A 153 -18.42 12.87 -18.67
C GLY A 153 -17.27 12.54 -17.71
N LEU A 154 -16.27 11.77 -18.16
CA LEU A 154 -15.14 11.33 -17.34
C LEU A 154 -14.39 12.50 -16.68
N GLU A 155 -14.33 13.66 -17.32
CA GLU A 155 -13.71 14.89 -16.81
C GLU A 155 -14.29 15.34 -15.46
N SER A 156 -15.56 15.02 -15.20
CA SER A 156 -16.27 15.35 -13.96
C SER A 156 -16.14 14.29 -12.87
N SER A 157 -15.46 13.18 -13.17
CA SER A 157 -15.31 12.07 -12.23
C SER A 157 -14.48 12.49 -11.03
N LYS A 158 -14.85 11.98 -9.86
CA LYS A 158 -14.13 12.17 -8.61
C LYS A 158 -13.19 11.00 -8.40
N ILE A 159 -11.92 11.29 -8.13
CA ILE A 159 -10.90 10.31 -7.81
C ILE A 159 -10.55 10.39 -6.32
N TYR A 160 -10.70 9.26 -5.65
CA TYR A 160 -10.39 9.08 -4.24
C TYR A 160 -9.04 8.38 -4.20
N LEU A 161 -8.08 9.03 -3.55
CA LEU A 161 -6.70 8.62 -3.53
C LEU A 161 -6.27 8.29 -2.10
N GLU A 162 -5.35 7.35 -2.00
CA GLU A 162 -4.57 7.08 -0.81
C GLU A 162 -3.18 7.72 -1.05
N SER A 163 -2.73 8.58 -0.14
CA SER A 163 -1.63 9.51 -0.43
C SER A 163 -0.25 8.92 -0.25
N ASN A 164 -0.12 7.71 0.30
CA ASN A 164 1.09 7.24 0.98
C ASN A 164 1.65 8.24 2.03
N ARG A 165 0.82 9.18 2.54
CA ARG A 165 1.19 10.22 3.52
C ARG A 165 0.16 10.26 4.65
N LEU A 166 0.55 10.86 5.79
CA LEU A 166 -0.17 10.93 7.08
C LEU A 166 -1.61 11.51 7.04
N ALA A 167 -2.13 11.90 5.88
CA ALA A 167 -3.52 12.29 5.66
C ALA A 167 -4.06 11.59 4.42
N TRP A 168 -5.35 11.24 4.41
CA TRP A 168 -6.08 10.83 3.19
C TRP A 168 -5.90 11.91 2.11
N THR A 169 -5.56 11.52 0.87
CA THR A 169 -5.44 12.52 -0.21
C THR A 169 -6.87 12.84 -0.58
N GLY A 170 -7.24 14.10 -0.40
CA GLY A 170 -8.59 14.56 -0.64
C GLY A 170 -9.12 14.12 -2.01
N VAL A 171 -10.44 14.04 -2.11
CA VAL A 171 -11.14 13.77 -3.38
C VAL A 171 -10.71 14.81 -4.41
N LYS A 172 -10.13 14.36 -5.53
CA LYS A 172 -9.77 15.22 -6.66
C LYS A 172 -10.75 15.02 -7.81
N ASP A 173 -10.77 15.96 -8.74
CA ASP A 173 -11.46 15.73 -10.01
C ASP A 173 -10.46 15.12 -10.98
N LEU A 174 -10.90 14.13 -11.76
CA LEU A 174 -10.03 13.41 -12.69
C LEU A 174 -9.35 14.38 -13.68
N GLY A 175 -10.08 15.41 -14.10
CA GLY A 175 -9.59 16.47 -14.99
C GLY A 175 -8.89 17.66 -14.32
N ASP A 176 -8.78 17.73 -12.98
CA ASP A 176 -8.32 18.92 -12.24
C ASP A 176 -6.97 18.70 -11.52
N ALA A 177 -5.98 18.13 -12.21
CA ALA A 177 -4.67 17.86 -11.62
C ALA A 177 -3.78 19.11 -11.44
N ASP A 178 -4.28 20.31 -11.83
CA ASP A 178 -3.53 21.59 -11.75
C ASP A 178 -3.78 22.39 -10.47
N LYS A 179 -4.75 22.00 -9.63
CA LYS A 179 -4.87 22.62 -8.31
C LYS A 179 -3.78 22.06 -7.40
N LYS A 180 -2.81 22.91 -7.04
CA LYS A 180 -1.94 22.68 -5.89
C LYS A 180 -2.80 22.09 -4.77
N VAL A 181 -2.45 20.88 -4.32
CA VAL A 181 -2.98 20.35 -3.06
C VAL A 181 -2.73 21.46 -2.03
N PRO A 182 -3.74 21.99 -1.34
CA PRO A 182 -3.49 22.81 -0.18
C PRO A 182 -2.64 21.94 0.74
N ASP A 183 -1.38 22.33 0.93
CA ASP A 183 -0.51 21.62 1.82
C ASP A 183 -1.12 21.85 3.21
N TYR A 184 -1.70 20.81 3.81
CA TYR A 184 -2.23 20.89 5.18
C TYR A 184 -1.09 20.99 6.22
N THR A 185 0.08 21.45 5.80
CA THR A 185 1.24 21.83 6.59
C THR A 185 1.25 23.32 6.94
N ASP A 186 0.35 24.15 6.39
CA ASP A 186 0.32 25.61 6.59
C ASP A 186 0.06 26.09 8.04
N ASP A 187 -0.09 25.18 9.02
CA ASP A 187 -0.10 25.50 10.47
C ASP A 187 1.17 25.03 11.22
N ILE A 188 2.21 24.57 10.53
CA ILE A 188 3.53 24.30 11.11
C ILE A 188 4.49 25.38 10.57
N PRO A 189 5.05 26.25 11.43
CA PRO A 189 5.96 27.31 10.99
C PRO A 189 7.07 26.77 10.07
N GLU A 190 7.26 27.41 8.91
CA GLU A 190 8.22 27.07 7.84
C GLU A 190 9.70 27.00 8.29
N GLU A 191 10.03 27.33 9.54
CA GLU A 191 11.39 27.25 10.08
C GLU A 191 11.76 25.88 10.69
N GLU A 192 10.86 24.88 10.68
CA GLU A 192 11.07 23.59 11.37
C GLU A 192 11.07 22.32 10.50
N LEU A 193 10.97 22.44 9.18
CA LEU A 193 10.99 21.29 8.27
C LEU A 193 11.89 21.56 7.06
N THR A 194 13.17 21.19 7.14
CA THR A 194 13.94 20.93 5.90
C THR A 194 13.54 19.57 5.36
N ASP A 195 12.32 19.49 4.81
CA ASP A 195 11.86 18.37 3.98
C ASP A 195 12.27 18.64 2.53
N SER A 196 13.53 18.38 2.19
CA SER A 196 14.01 18.39 0.81
C SER A 196 14.10 16.95 0.28
N GLY A 197 12.97 16.25 0.28
CA GLY A 197 12.75 15.01 -0.46
C GLY A 197 11.83 15.28 -1.66
N SER A 198 12.31 16.02 -2.66
CA SER A 198 11.58 16.19 -3.90
C SER A 198 11.57 14.87 -4.67
N ASP A 199 10.46 14.13 -4.61
CA ASP A 199 10.10 13.02 -5.51
C ASP A 199 9.78 13.56 -6.93
N SER A 200 10.76 14.23 -7.53
CA SER A 200 10.73 14.67 -8.92
C SER A 200 11.95 14.11 -9.62
N ASN A 201 11.89 12.84 -10.02
CA ASN A 201 12.53 12.29 -11.21
C ASN A 201 12.31 10.77 -11.25
N GLU A 202 11.17 10.35 -11.81
CA GLU A 202 11.02 9.01 -12.37
C GLU A 202 10.71 9.16 -13.87
N ALA A 203 11.35 8.29 -14.63
CA ALA A 203 11.81 8.50 -15.99
C ALA A 203 10.70 8.65 -17.03
N ALA A 204 10.96 9.57 -17.96
CA ALA A 204 10.28 9.66 -19.24
C ALA A 204 10.65 8.46 -20.13
N SER A 205 9.69 7.58 -20.38
CA SER A 205 9.63 6.81 -21.63
C SER A 205 8.48 7.37 -22.46
N SER A 206 8.81 7.91 -23.65
CA SER A 206 7.95 8.59 -24.64
C SER A 206 7.75 10.10 -24.44
N PRO A 207 8.50 10.97 -25.14
CA PRO A 207 8.42 12.43 -25.02
C PRO A 207 7.11 13.08 -25.51
N GLU A 208 6.14 12.34 -26.04
CA GLU A 208 4.99 12.95 -26.74
C GLU A 208 3.60 12.65 -26.15
N LEU A 209 3.47 11.95 -25.01
CA LEU A 209 2.14 11.61 -24.45
C LEU A 209 1.97 11.75 -22.94
N ILE A 210 2.98 12.18 -22.18
CA ILE A 210 2.83 12.44 -20.75
C ILE A 210 2.12 13.80 -20.57
N SER A 211 0.78 13.78 -20.63
CA SER A 211 -0.07 14.91 -20.33
C SER A 211 0.00 15.26 -18.84
N LYS A 212 -0.11 16.56 -18.54
CA LYS A 212 0.05 17.21 -17.22
C LYS A 212 -0.97 16.81 -16.14
N HIS A 213 -1.60 15.63 -16.19
CA HIS A 213 -2.63 15.21 -15.22
C HIS A 213 -2.45 13.76 -14.76
N LEU A 214 -1.40 13.53 -13.97
CA LEU A 214 -1.08 12.24 -13.37
C LEU A 214 -1.59 12.18 -11.92
N HIS A 215 -2.41 11.17 -11.62
CA HIS A 215 -2.85 10.84 -10.26
C HIS A 215 -2.15 9.56 -9.82
N LYS A 216 -1.49 9.60 -8.65
CA LYS A 216 -0.84 8.45 -8.02
C LYS A 216 -1.56 8.14 -6.71
N SER A 217 -1.81 6.86 -6.45
CA SER A 217 -2.49 6.38 -5.25
C SER A 217 -1.74 5.19 -4.65
N GLY A 218 -1.61 5.13 -3.33
CA GLY A 218 -1.05 3.98 -2.60
C GLY A 218 -2.04 2.86 -2.41
N GLY A 219 -1.71 1.64 -2.85
CA GLY A 219 -2.49 0.43 -2.61
C GLY A 219 -3.88 0.33 -3.25
N MET A 220 -4.63 1.42 -3.42
CA MET A 220 -5.98 1.43 -3.98
C MET A 220 -6.33 2.77 -4.62
N GLN A 221 -7.30 2.79 -5.51
CA GLN A 221 -7.91 4.00 -6.05
C GLN A 221 -9.40 3.75 -6.33
N LEU A 222 -10.24 4.75 -6.09
CA LEU A 222 -11.63 4.75 -6.54
C LEU A 222 -11.89 5.92 -7.48
N ILE A 223 -12.52 5.64 -8.63
CA ILE A 223 -13.01 6.65 -9.57
C ILE A 223 -14.54 6.58 -9.58
N TYR A 224 -15.20 7.66 -9.19
CA TYR A 224 -16.65 7.80 -9.25
C TYR A 224 -17.05 8.76 -10.37
N ASN A 225 -17.80 8.27 -11.35
CA ASN A 225 -18.40 9.11 -12.38
C ASN A 225 -19.82 9.52 -11.95
N PRO A 226 -20.08 10.82 -11.67
CA PRO A 226 -21.39 11.29 -11.22
C PRO A 226 -22.47 11.25 -12.32
N THR A 227 -22.07 11.24 -13.59
CA THR A 227 -22.98 11.20 -14.74
C THR A 227 -23.57 9.81 -14.93
N SER A 228 -22.71 8.78 -14.95
CA SER A 228 -23.15 7.38 -15.05
C SER A 228 -23.59 6.79 -13.71
N ARG A 229 -23.18 7.42 -12.59
CA ARG A 229 -23.34 6.91 -11.21
C ARG A 229 -22.69 5.55 -11.02
N ILE A 230 -21.44 5.46 -11.50
CA ILE A 230 -20.63 4.26 -11.41
C ILE A 230 -19.34 4.60 -10.69
N SER A 231 -19.08 3.84 -9.63
CA SER A 231 -17.83 3.79 -8.89
C SER A 231 -17.04 2.59 -9.38
N PHE A 232 -15.79 2.81 -9.75
CA PHE A 232 -14.83 1.77 -10.03
C PHE A 232 -13.73 1.84 -8.99
N LEU A 233 -13.51 0.73 -8.28
CA LEU A 233 -12.44 0.59 -7.32
C LEU A 233 -11.47 -0.48 -7.82
N ALA A 234 -10.19 -0.16 -7.82
CA ALA A 234 -9.12 -1.14 -7.94
C ALA A 234 -8.17 -0.98 -6.75
N GLY A 235 -7.83 -2.08 -6.08
CA GLY A 235 -6.91 -2.03 -4.96
C GLY A 235 -6.36 -3.40 -4.59
N PHE A 236 -5.14 -3.40 -4.07
CA PHE A 236 -4.44 -4.61 -3.65
C PHE A 236 -4.92 -5.06 -2.28
N VAL A 237 -5.42 -6.28 -2.21
CA VAL A 237 -5.97 -6.87 -0.98
C VAL A 237 -4.93 -7.67 -0.21
N THR A 238 -3.70 -7.74 -0.70
CA THR A 238 -2.53 -8.23 0.03
C THR A 238 -1.39 -7.22 -0.10
N SER A 239 -0.50 -7.19 0.89
CA SER A 239 0.77 -6.44 0.86
C SER A 239 1.82 -7.21 1.65
N LYS A 240 2.16 -8.40 1.14
CA LYS A 240 3.06 -9.36 1.80
C LYS A 240 4.54 -9.12 1.46
N THR A 241 4.80 -8.70 0.23
CA THR A 241 6.11 -8.76 -0.42
C THR A 241 6.43 -7.55 -1.29
N ALA A 242 5.43 -6.74 -1.67
CA ALA A 242 5.64 -5.54 -2.48
C ALA A 242 4.86 -4.33 -1.95
N LEU A 243 5.42 -3.14 -2.21
CA LEU A 243 4.66 -1.88 -2.19
C LEU A 243 3.77 -1.83 -3.43
N THR A 244 2.59 -1.24 -3.28
CA THR A 244 1.57 -1.26 -4.33
C THR A 244 1.04 0.11 -4.63
N LYS A 245 0.77 0.38 -5.92
CA LYS A 245 0.27 1.68 -6.38
C LYS A 245 -0.76 1.53 -7.50
N VAL A 246 -1.60 2.53 -7.64
CA VAL A 246 -2.49 2.71 -8.78
C VAL A 246 -2.20 4.07 -9.41
N ILE A 247 -1.99 4.06 -10.73
CA ILE A 247 -1.58 5.23 -11.51
C ILE A 247 -2.63 5.51 -12.57
N THR A 248 -2.99 6.80 -12.71
CA THR A 248 -3.96 7.27 -13.69
C THR A 248 -3.45 8.53 -14.37
N ALA A 249 -3.23 8.47 -15.68
CA ALA A 249 -2.95 9.63 -16.51
C ALA A 249 -4.21 10.01 -17.29
N TYR A 250 -4.58 11.29 -17.23
CA TYR A 250 -5.75 11.82 -17.90
C TYR A 250 -5.39 12.90 -18.93
N HIS A 251 -6.12 12.93 -20.03
CA HIS A 251 -6.06 13.99 -21.04
C HIS A 251 -7.47 14.47 -21.36
N ARG A 252 -7.68 15.79 -21.34
CA ARG A 252 -9.00 16.42 -21.47
C ARG A 252 -9.80 15.96 -22.69
N GLU A 253 -9.15 15.79 -23.83
CA GLU A 253 -9.81 15.39 -25.09
C GLU A 253 -9.82 13.89 -25.33
N LYS A 254 -8.90 13.14 -24.71
CA LYS A 254 -8.68 11.71 -25.00
C LYS A 254 -9.22 10.79 -23.89
N GLY A 255 -9.60 11.36 -22.73
CA GLY A 255 -9.98 10.58 -21.56
C GLY A 255 -8.75 10.06 -20.81
N ILE A 256 -8.89 8.88 -20.21
CA ILE A 256 -7.79 8.18 -19.55
C ILE A 256 -6.82 7.67 -20.62
N THR A 257 -5.59 8.18 -20.62
CA THR A 257 -4.55 7.80 -21.57
C THR A 257 -3.73 6.62 -21.07
N GLU A 258 -3.49 6.56 -19.76
CA GLU A 258 -2.82 5.46 -19.11
C GLU A 258 -3.50 5.18 -17.77
N TRP A 259 -3.68 3.90 -17.47
CA TRP A 259 -4.11 3.46 -16.15
C TRP A 259 -3.50 2.10 -15.84
N TYR A 260 -2.87 1.95 -14.68
CA TYR A 260 -2.31 0.66 -14.29
C TYR A 260 -2.21 0.51 -12.77
N CYS A 261 -2.31 -0.73 -12.32
CA CYS A 261 -1.98 -1.15 -10.96
C CYS A 261 -0.57 -1.74 -10.99
N THR A 262 0.30 -1.41 -10.03
CA THR A 262 1.68 -1.89 -9.99
C THR A 262 2.09 -2.38 -8.60
N CYS A 263 2.87 -3.46 -8.57
CA CYS A 263 3.59 -3.99 -7.42
C CYS A 263 5.09 -3.75 -7.64
N GLU A 264 5.75 -3.07 -6.70
CA GLU A 264 7.17 -2.74 -6.76
C GLU A 264 7.97 -3.80 -5.99
N TYR A 265 8.62 -4.73 -6.71
CA TYR A 265 9.44 -5.80 -6.10
C TYR A 265 10.93 -5.46 -6.00
N GLU A 266 11.34 -4.30 -6.51
CA GLU A 266 12.69 -3.74 -6.29
C GLU A 266 13.84 -4.70 -6.68
N GLY A 267 13.63 -5.54 -7.70
CA GLY A 267 14.64 -6.48 -8.20
C GLY A 267 14.81 -7.74 -7.36
N ILE A 268 13.74 -8.20 -6.68
CA ILE A 268 13.74 -9.47 -5.95
C ILE A 268 14.22 -10.60 -6.85
N GLU A 269 15.15 -11.41 -6.34
CA GLU A 269 15.70 -12.54 -7.08
C GLU A 269 14.77 -13.75 -6.95
N ILE A 270 14.48 -14.41 -8.07
CA ILE A 270 13.85 -15.73 -8.11
C ILE A 270 14.82 -16.73 -8.76
N ALA A 271 15.21 -17.77 -8.01
CA ALA A 271 16.12 -18.80 -8.51
C ALA A 271 15.42 -19.74 -9.52
N PRO A 272 16.16 -20.54 -10.30
CA PRO A 272 15.58 -21.54 -11.20
C PRO A 272 14.56 -22.45 -10.50
N GLY A 273 13.34 -22.49 -11.03
CA GLY A 273 12.21 -23.25 -10.49
C GLY A 273 11.43 -22.56 -9.36
N GLU A 274 11.95 -21.47 -8.78
CA GLU A 274 11.25 -20.71 -7.75
C GLU A 274 10.10 -19.88 -8.31
N GLN A 275 9.19 -19.52 -7.41
CA GLN A 275 7.97 -18.79 -7.72
C GLN A 275 7.87 -17.52 -6.87
N LEU A 276 7.36 -16.46 -7.48
CA LEU A 276 6.93 -15.23 -6.82
C LEU A 276 5.42 -15.10 -6.96
N GLN A 277 4.73 -15.11 -5.82
CA GLN A 277 3.31 -14.79 -5.75
C GLN A 277 3.13 -13.27 -5.81
N VAL A 278 2.45 -12.79 -6.84
CA VAL A 278 2.13 -11.36 -6.97
C VAL A 278 1.03 -10.99 -5.99
N GLU A 279 1.07 -9.76 -5.44
CA GLU A 279 0.00 -9.24 -4.59
C GLU A 279 -1.36 -9.30 -5.30
N ALA A 280 -2.39 -9.76 -4.59
CA ALA A 280 -3.71 -9.98 -5.17
C ALA A 280 -4.42 -8.64 -5.41
N LEU A 281 -4.91 -8.43 -6.63
CA LEU A 281 -5.63 -7.23 -7.04
C LEU A 281 -7.14 -7.48 -7.00
N TYR A 282 -7.88 -6.62 -6.30
CA TYR A 282 -9.33 -6.60 -6.28
C TYR A 282 -9.86 -5.50 -7.19
N VAL A 283 -10.87 -5.81 -8.00
CA VAL A 283 -11.56 -4.86 -8.86
C VAL A 283 -13.06 -4.95 -8.60
N ASP A 284 -13.72 -3.81 -8.40
CA ASP A 284 -15.14 -3.72 -8.05
C ASP A 284 -15.83 -2.54 -8.74
N PHE A 285 -17.06 -2.78 -9.17
CA PHE A 285 -17.94 -1.78 -9.77
C PHE A 285 -19.20 -1.63 -8.93
N ARG A 286 -19.53 -0.40 -8.53
CA ARG A 286 -20.72 -0.12 -7.69
C ARG A 286 -21.40 1.17 -8.10
N ALA A 287 -22.59 1.40 -7.54
CA ALA A 287 -23.28 2.68 -7.69
C ALA A 287 -22.82 3.74 -6.69
N ASP A 288 -22.54 3.34 -5.45
CA ASP A 288 -22.17 4.23 -4.35
C ASP A 288 -20.67 4.12 -4.05
N PRO A 289 -19.90 5.22 -4.10
CA PRO A 289 -18.47 5.20 -3.80
C PRO A 289 -18.16 4.82 -2.35
N PHE A 290 -19.02 5.16 -1.38
CA PHE A 290 -18.76 4.81 0.02
C PHE A 290 -18.96 3.33 0.28
N ASP A 291 -19.99 2.73 -0.33
CA ASP A 291 -20.22 1.28 -0.27
C ASP A 291 -19.05 0.48 -0.89
N ALA A 292 -18.41 1.02 -1.94
CA ALA A 292 -17.21 0.43 -2.52
C ALA A 292 -16.01 0.49 -1.56
N LEU A 293 -15.79 1.62 -0.89
CA LEU A 293 -14.70 1.77 0.10
C LEU A 293 -14.90 0.87 1.32
N GLU A 294 -16.12 0.83 1.87
CA GLU A 294 -16.47 -0.04 3.00
C GLU A 294 -16.29 -1.52 2.63
N THR A 295 -16.80 -1.94 1.47
CA THR A 295 -16.64 -3.32 1.01
C THR A 295 -15.17 -3.66 0.77
N TYR A 296 -14.37 -2.74 0.22
CA TYR A 296 -12.94 -2.96 0.06
C TYR A 296 -12.25 -3.20 1.41
N GLY A 297 -12.62 -2.43 2.45
CA GLY A 297 -12.18 -2.66 3.83
C GLY A 297 -12.56 -4.05 4.35
N ASP A 298 -13.82 -4.46 4.16
CA ASP A 298 -14.30 -5.80 4.53
C ASP A 298 -13.56 -6.93 3.80
N VAL A 299 -13.25 -6.73 2.51
CA VAL A 299 -12.50 -7.68 1.70
C VAL A 299 -11.06 -7.81 2.21
N ILE A 300 -10.37 -6.70 2.49
CA ILE A 300 -9.04 -6.72 3.12
C ILE A 300 -9.09 -7.47 4.45
N ALA A 301 -10.07 -7.15 5.30
CA ALA A 301 -10.21 -7.80 6.61
C ALA A 301 -10.43 -9.30 6.48
N THR A 302 -11.27 -9.72 5.53
CA THR A 302 -11.58 -11.13 5.29
C THR A 302 -10.37 -11.90 4.74
N ILE A 303 -9.71 -11.37 3.70
CA ILE A 303 -8.59 -12.03 3.02
C ILE A 303 -7.35 -12.13 3.91
N ASN A 304 -7.09 -11.11 4.73
CA ASN A 304 -5.93 -11.10 5.62
C ASN A 304 -6.25 -11.66 7.01
N HIS A 305 -7.45 -12.20 7.22
CA HIS A 305 -7.90 -12.74 8.50
C HIS A 305 -7.71 -11.75 9.66
N LEU A 306 -7.99 -10.47 9.40
CA LEU A 306 -7.82 -9.44 10.42
C LEU A 306 -8.78 -9.72 11.57
N PRO A 307 -8.32 -9.59 12.83
CA PRO A 307 -9.20 -9.77 13.97
C PRO A 307 -10.30 -8.71 13.93
N LYS A 308 -11.53 -9.10 14.28
CA LYS A 308 -12.61 -8.15 14.43
C LYS A 308 -12.25 -7.15 15.53
N ILE A 309 -12.19 -5.87 15.18
CA ILE A 309 -12.01 -4.79 16.15
C ILE A 309 -13.38 -4.58 16.82
N GLU A 310 -13.52 -5.02 18.08
CA GLU A 310 -14.80 -4.93 18.81
C GLU A 310 -15.21 -3.48 19.10
N HIS A 311 -14.22 -2.61 19.35
CA HIS A 311 -14.40 -1.19 19.62
C HIS A 311 -13.28 -0.38 18.97
N THR A 312 -13.62 0.75 18.35
CA THR A 312 -12.63 1.69 17.81
C THR A 312 -11.67 2.13 18.92
N PRO A 313 -10.35 1.93 18.78
CA PRO A 313 -9.41 2.30 19.81
C PRO A 313 -9.39 3.83 19.97
N LEU A 314 -9.62 4.31 21.19
CA LEU A 314 -9.53 5.72 21.54
C LEU A 314 -8.38 5.93 22.53
N LEU A 315 -7.48 6.84 22.21
CA LEU A 315 -6.26 7.09 22.96
C LEU A 315 -5.96 8.58 23.11
N TRP A 316 -5.17 8.90 24.12
CA TRP A 316 -4.46 10.18 24.21
C TRP A 316 -3.04 10.01 23.67
N CYS A 317 -2.61 10.92 22.81
CA CYS A 317 -1.27 10.93 22.20
C CYS A 317 -0.46 12.11 22.75
N SER A 318 0.72 11.84 23.31
CA SER A 318 1.53 12.90 23.92
C SER A 318 2.17 13.86 22.91
N TRP A 319 2.27 13.49 21.63
CA TRP A 319 2.94 14.28 20.58
C TRP A 319 2.39 15.71 20.52
N TYR A 320 1.07 15.85 20.48
CA TYR A 320 0.39 17.12 20.26
C TYR A 320 0.43 18.06 21.46
N SER A 321 0.77 17.56 22.66
CA SER A 321 0.79 18.38 23.88
C SER A 321 2.19 18.59 24.44
N HIS A 322 3.09 17.62 24.25
CA HIS A 322 4.40 17.60 24.93
C HIS A 322 5.59 17.46 23.98
N ARG A 323 5.41 16.91 22.77
CA ARG A 323 6.54 16.53 21.89
C ARG A 323 7.66 15.84 22.70
N LEU A 324 8.87 16.38 22.66
CA LEU A 324 10.07 15.84 23.31
C LEU A 324 10.17 16.12 24.81
N THR A 325 9.29 16.94 25.40
CA THR A 325 9.37 17.30 26.82
C THR A 325 8.54 16.40 27.72
N ILE A 326 8.00 15.30 27.19
CA ILE A 326 7.13 14.39 27.92
C ILE A 326 7.85 13.73 29.12
N THR A 327 7.18 13.69 30.27
CA THR A 327 7.68 13.08 31.52
C THR A 327 6.67 12.11 32.09
N GLU A 328 7.11 11.20 32.99
CA GLU A 328 6.21 10.31 33.70
C GLU A 328 5.14 11.06 34.51
N GLN A 329 5.48 12.22 35.08
CA GLN A 329 4.54 13.05 35.84
C GLN A 329 3.46 13.63 34.93
N ALA A 330 3.86 14.17 33.78
CA ALA A 330 2.93 14.68 32.78
C ALA A 330 1.98 13.58 32.27
N VAL A 331 2.46 12.34 32.11
CA VAL A 331 1.60 11.20 31.76
C VAL A 331 0.59 10.90 32.87
N LEU A 332 1.00 10.92 34.14
CA LEU A 332 0.11 10.65 35.27
C LEU A 332 -0.97 11.75 35.43
N GLU A 333 -0.62 13.00 35.22
CA GLU A 333 -1.57 14.13 35.23
C GLU A 333 -2.60 14.00 34.10
N ASN A 334 -2.16 13.68 32.88
CA ASN A 334 -3.07 13.44 31.76
C ASN A 334 -3.93 12.18 31.99
N ALA A 335 -3.38 11.14 32.61
CA ALA A 335 -4.14 9.94 32.99
C ALA A 335 -5.24 10.26 34.00
N GLU A 336 -5.02 11.18 34.94
CA GLU A 336 -6.06 11.65 35.86
C GLU A 336 -7.20 12.37 35.13
N VAL A 337 -6.87 13.21 34.13
CA VAL A 337 -7.86 13.89 33.30
C VAL A 337 -8.65 12.86 32.48
N VAL A 338 -7.98 11.89 31.86
CA VAL A 338 -8.63 10.82 31.09
C VAL A 338 -9.58 10.01 31.97
N ASP A 339 -9.12 9.56 33.15
CA ASP A 339 -9.92 8.76 34.08
C ASP A 339 -11.17 9.53 34.54
N LYS A 340 -11.04 10.83 34.84
CA LYS A 340 -12.16 11.68 35.30
C LYS A 340 -13.13 12.09 34.20
N ARG A 341 -12.66 12.30 32.96
CA ARG A 341 -13.43 13.00 31.91
C ARG A 341 -13.63 12.24 30.61
N PHE A 342 -12.75 11.30 30.27
CA PHE A 342 -12.74 10.70 28.92
C PHE A 342 -12.91 9.19 28.90
N LYS A 343 -12.66 8.51 30.03
CA LYS A 343 -12.77 7.05 30.12
C LYS A 343 -14.17 6.51 29.81
N HIS A 344 -15.21 7.26 30.18
CA HIS A 344 -16.60 6.88 29.85
C HIS A 344 -16.94 7.04 28.36
N TYR A 345 -16.14 7.78 27.59
CA TYR A 345 -16.22 7.81 26.13
C TYR A 345 -15.41 6.69 25.46
N GLY A 346 -14.74 5.84 26.25
CA GLY A 346 -13.94 4.71 25.74
C GLY A 346 -12.44 5.02 25.58
N VAL A 347 -11.96 6.19 25.98
CA VAL A 347 -10.51 6.48 26.00
C VAL A 347 -9.84 5.65 27.08
N ASP A 348 -9.02 4.68 26.68
CA ASP A 348 -8.42 3.72 27.60
C ASP A 348 -6.89 3.64 27.52
N THR A 349 -6.26 4.38 26.61
CA THR A 349 -4.83 4.27 26.32
C THR A 349 -4.14 5.63 26.40
N LEU A 350 -3.03 5.69 27.14
CA LEU A 350 -2.11 6.83 27.19
C LEU A 350 -0.90 6.44 26.33
N GLN A 351 -0.85 6.96 25.11
CA GLN A 351 0.25 6.71 24.18
C GLN A 351 1.31 7.81 24.30
N ILE A 352 2.51 7.41 24.70
CA ILE A 352 3.68 8.27 24.77
C ILE A 352 4.38 8.23 23.41
N ASP A 353 4.50 9.38 22.78
CA ASP A 353 5.08 9.56 21.46
C ASP A 353 6.61 9.74 21.50
N TYR A 354 7.22 10.10 20.37
CA TYR A 354 8.65 10.39 20.30
C TYR A 354 9.07 11.41 21.37
N GLY A 355 10.18 11.15 22.08
CA GLY A 355 10.57 11.89 23.28
C GLY A 355 10.67 11.06 24.58
N TRP A 356 10.40 9.75 24.55
CA TRP A 356 10.51 8.92 25.77
C TRP A 356 11.89 8.27 25.95
N GLY A 357 12.65 8.15 24.86
CA GLY A 357 13.86 7.35 24.78
C GLY A 357 15.09 8.05 25.35
N PHE A 358 16.12 7.28 25.67
CA PHE A 358 17.43 7.83 26.04
C PHE A 358 18.03 8.59 24.85
N ARG A 359 18.33 9.87 25.04
CA ARG A 359 18.83 10.80 24.01
C ARG A 359 17.93 10.91 22.77
N ASP A 360 16.69 10.42 22.88
CA ASP A 360 15.73 10.34 21.78
C ASP A 360 16.30 9.70 20.51
N THR A 361 17.18 8.71 20.68
CA THR A 361 17.91 8.06 19.58
C THR A 361 17.12 6.88 19.00
N PRO A 362 16.78 6.89 17.70
CA PRO A 362 16.25 5.71 17.01
C PRO A 362 17.15 4.49 17.17
N GLY A 363 16.57 3.33 17.50
CA GLY A 363 17.34 2.12 17.79
C GLY A 363 17.92 2.04 19.21
N GLU A 364 17.72 3.06 20.07
CA GLU A 364 18.10 3.05 21.48
C GLU A 364 16.87 3.08 22.40
N TRP A 365 16.17 1.95 22.45
CA TRP A 365 14.87 1.83 23.11
C TRP A 365 14.99 1.61 24.63
N THR A 366 15.51 2.60 25.35
CA THR A 366 15.58 2.64 26.81
C THR A 366 14.94 3.92 27.33
N ALA A 367 14.25 3.87 28.47
CA ALA A 367 13.55 5.04 29.01
C ALA A 367 14.54 6.12 29.46
N HIS A 368 14.24 7.39 29.18
CA HIS A 368 15.08 8.49 29.64
C HIS A 368 15.09 8.58 31.17
N PRO A 369 16.27 8.50 31.84
CA PRO A 369 16.33 8.34 33.29
C PRO A 369 15.79 9.54 34.06
N GLU A 370 15.92 10.76 33.54
CA GLU A 370 15.40 11.96 34.22
C GLU A 370 13.90 12.20 33.96
N ARG A 371 13.39 11.82 32.77
CA ARG A 371 11.98 12.03 32.39
C ARG A 371 11.11 10.90 32.92
N PHE A 372 11.67 9.70 33.08
CA PHE A 372 11.02 8.48 33.55
C PHE A 372 11.88 7.77 34.62
N PRO A 373 12.19 8.41 35.76
CA PRO A 373 13.08 7.86 36.80
C PRO A 373 12.62 6.54 37.38
N HIS A 374 11.31 6.24 37.37
CA HIS A 374 10.79 4.95 37.82
C HIS A 374 10.71 3.89 36.70
N GLY A 375 10.97 4.30 35.46
CA GLY A 375 10.89 3.47 34.26
C GLY A 375 9.47 3.14 33.80
N LEU A 376 9.34 2.74 32.54
CA LEU A 376 8.04 2.52 31.89
C LEU A 376 7.26 1.34 32.46
N LYS A 377 7.93 0.34 33.05
CA LYS A 377 7.27 -0.77 33.75
C LYS A 377 6.54 -0.31 35.00
N TRP A 378 7.09 0.66 35.73
CA TRP A 378 6.40 1.26 36.87
C TRP A 378 5.21 2.10 36.38
N LEU A 379 5.41 2.92 35.35
CA LEU A 379 4.36 3.77 34.79
C LEU A 379 3.17 2.94 34.26
N SER A 380 3.45 1.85 33.54
CA SER A 380 2.42 0.91 33.07
C SER A 380 1.57 0.36 34.22
N ARG A 381 2.19 0.01 35.36
CA ARG A 381 1.44 -0.44 36.55
C ARG A 381 0.55 0.66 37.11
N LYS A 382 1.05 1.90 37.21
CA LYS A 382 0.25 3.05 37.68
C LYS A 382 -0.95 3.36 36.79
N LEU A 383 -0.78 3.25 35.47
CA LEU A 383 -1.89 3.39 34.53
C LEU A 383 -2.89 2.23 34.67
N LYS A 384 -2.38 1.01 34.81
CA LYS A 384 -3.21 -0.19 35.02
C LYS A 384 -4.06 -0.11 36.28
N ASP A 385 -3.54 0.44 37.38
CA ASP A 385 -4.30 0.65 38.63
C ASP A 385 -5.51 1.58 38.43
N ARG A 386 -5.49 2.41 37.38
CA ARG A 386 -6.61 3.27 36.93
C ARG A 386 -7.43 2.64 35.79
N GLY A 387 -7.20 1.38 35.44
CA GLY A 387 -7.85 0.73 34.29
C GLY A 387 -7.46 1.32 32.94
N LEU A 388 -6.27 1.94 32.84
CA LEU A 388 -5.72 2.53 31.62
C LEU A 388 -4.54 1.70 31.11
N LYS A 389 -4.27 1.80 29.81
CA LYS A 389 -3.20 1.11 29.08
C LYS A 389 -2.07 2.08 28.75
N LEU A 390 -0.84 1.58 28.76
CA LEU A 390 0.32 2.30 28.22
C LEU A 390 0.51 1.96 26.74
N GLY A 391 0.62 2.98 25.90
CA GLY A 391 1.06 2.89 24.51
C GLY A 391 2.41 3.57 24.30
N LEU A 392 3.21 3.09 23.35
CA LEU A 392 4.50 3.69 23.01
C LEU A 392 4.68 3.86 21.50
N TRP A 393 5.36 4.94 21.13
CA TRP A 393 5.86 5.18 19.78
C TRP A 393 7.24 4.56 19.56
N LEU A 394 7.48 4.02 18.36
CA LEU A 394 8.78 3.58 17.86
C LEU A 394 8.90 3.85 16.35
N CYS A 395 10.14 3.97 15.87
CA CYS A 395 10.49 3.85 14.45
C CYS A 395 11.39 2.61 14.26
N PRO A 396 10.82 1.40 14.13
CA PRO A 396 11.56 0.16 14.33
C PRO A 396 12.68 -0.09 13.30
N PHE A 397 12.57 0.50 12.11
CA PHE A 397 13.51 0.28 11.01
C PHE A 397 14.55 1.40 10.85
N LEU A 398 14.59 2.36 11.79
CA LEU A 398 15.58 3.43 11.81
C LEU A 398 16.55 3.24 12.95
N ILE A 399 17.84 3.37 12.63
CA ILE A 399 18.95 3.27 13.57
C ILE A 399 19.74 4.58 13.55
N GLY A 400 19.77 5.28 14.68
CA GLY A 400 20.59 6.48 14.85
C GLY A 400 22.05 6.14 15.13
N GLU A 401 22.98 6.93 14.58
CA GLU A 401 24.43 6.71 14.70
C GLU A 401 24.93 6.68 16.15
N GLN A 402 24.21 7.37 17.04
CA GLN A 402 24.59 7.45 18.44
C GLN A 402 24.19 6.20 19.24
N SER A 403 23.31 5.35 18.69
CA SER A 403 22.81 4.13 19.33
C SER A 403 23.92 3.11 19.57
N ARG A 404 23.77 2.27 20.60
CA ARG A 404 24.66 1.13 20.78
C ARG A 404 24.55 0.15 19.61
N PHE A 405 23.36 0.00 19.01
CA PHE A 405 23.14 -0.92 17.92
C PHE A 405 24.00 -0.56 16.70
N PHE A 406 23.97 0.71 16.28
CA PHE A 406 24.81 1.22 15.19
C PHE A 406 26.29 0.88 15.39
N LYS A 407 26.82 1.18 16.58
CA LYS A 407 28.25 1.02 16.91
C LYS A 407 28.73 -0.43 16.91
N HIS A 408 27.88 -1.38 17.31
CA HIS A 408 28.27 -2.79 17.47
C HIS A 408 27.79 -3.69 16.33
N HIS A 409 26.79 -3.26 15.54
CA HIS A 409 26.18 -4.05 14.47
C HIS A 409 26.15 -3.30 13.12
N PRO A 410 27.27 -2.73 12.64
CA PRO A 410 27.28 -1.97 11.37
C PRO A 410 26.98 -2.83 10.13
N ASN A 411 27.05 -4.15 10.23
CA ASN A 411 26.66 -5.09 9.17
C ASN A 411 25.15 -5.35 9.09
N CYS A 412 24.40 -4.90 10.08
CA CYS A 412 22.93 -4.97 10.12
C CYS A 412 22.25 -3.73 9.51
N LEU A 413 23.02 -2.73 9.09
CA LEU A 413 22.50 -1.56 8.38
C LEU A 413 22.45 -1.86 6.89
N LEU A 414 21.42 -1.35 6.22
CA LEU A 414 21.31 -1.46 4.78
C LEU A 414 22.46 -0.69 4.13
N LYS A 415 23.12 -1.30 3.15
CA LYS A 415 24.23 -0.72 2.41
C LYS A 415 23.94 -0.86 0.93
N VAL A 416 24.31 0.16 0.16
CA VAL A 416 24.38 0.00 -1.29
C VAL A 416 25.71 -0.70 -1.62
N PRO A 417 25.78 -1.62 -2.60
CA PRO A 417 27.03 -2.26 -2.97
C PRO A 417 28.13 -1.21 -3.25
N GLY A 418 29.25 -1.33 -2.54
CA GLY A 418 30.37 -0.38 -2.66
C GLY A 418 30.22 0.93 -1.88
N SER A 419 29.13 1.14 -1.13
CA SER A 419 28.92 2.33 -0.29
C SER A 419 28.97 2.02 1.21
N GLU A 420 28.97 3.10 2.01
CA GLU A 420 28.65 3.03 3.44
C GLU A 420 27.15 2.75 3.67
N ALA A 421 26.73 2.71 4.95
CA ALA A 421 25.33 2.52 5.31
C ALA A 421 24.43 3.59 4.66
N LEU A 422 23.26 3.17 4.18
CA LEU A 422 22.32 4.04 3.50
C LEU A 422 21.68 5.01 4.51
N LEU A 423 22.10 6.27 4.42
CA LEU A 423 21.52 7.38 5.18
C LEU A 423 20.07 7.60 4.75
N LYS A 424 19.14 7.63 5.72
CA LYS A 424 17.75 8.01 5.47
C LYS A 424 17.55 9.51 5.63
N HIS A 425 17.97 10.03 6.78
CA HIS A 425 17.69 11.41 7.16
C HIS A 425 18.68 11.89 8.21
N SER A 426 18.89 13.19 8.24
CA SER A 426 19.53 13.86 9.36
C SER A 426 18.51 14.18 10.43
N TRP A 427 18.52 13.40 11.50
CA TRP A 427 17.55 13.44 12.59
C TRP A 427 17.85 14.59 13.56
N ARG A 428 17.24 15.74 13.27
CA ARG A 428 17.47 17.00 14.00
C ARG A 428 16.13 17.67 14.24
N TRP A 429 15.77 17.84 15.51
CA TRP A 429 14.57 18.58 15.92
C TRP A 429 15.00 19.84 16.66
N ASN A 430 14.37 20.99 16.37
CA ASN A 430 14.71 22.26 17.04
C ASN A 430 14.49 22.20 18.56
N THR A 431 13.54 21.38 19.01
CA THR A 431 13.24 21.17 20.43
C THR A 431 14.14 20.12 21.10
N GLN A 432 15.03 19.47 20.33
CA GLN A 432 15.97 18.46 20.83
C GLN A 432 17.31 19.10 21.23
N PRO A 433 17.96 18.66 22.34
CA PRO A 433 19.31 19.08 22.66
C PRO A 433 20.28 18.81 21.51
N ARG A 434 21.09 19.81 21.13
CA ARG A 434 21.97 19.73 19.94
C ARG A 434 22.97 18.57 19.99
N ASP A 435 23.39 18.14 21.18
CA ASP A 435 24.30 17.00 21.34
C ASP A 435 23.63 15.64 21.02
N THR A 436 22.30 15.62 20.89
CA THR A 436 21.52 14.43 20.51
C THR A 436 21.07 14.42 19.05
N TRP A 437 21.37 15.48 18.30
CA TRP A 437 21.25 15.50 16.84
C TRP A 437 22.13 14.42 16.22
N GLN A 438 21.61 13.72 15.23
CA GLN A 438 22.31 12.58 14.65
C GLN A 438 21.80 12.22 13.27
N ASP A 439 22.60 11.49 12.52
CA ASP A 439 22.13 10.83 11.30
C ASP A 439 21.45 9.49 11.62
N VAL A 440 20.39 9.16 10.85
CA VAL A 440 19.64 7.90 10.97
C VAL A 440 19.71 7.09 9.68
N TYR A 441 19.84 5.78 9.85
CA TYR A 441 20.10 4.82 8.78
C TYR A 441 19.04 3.72 8.76
N HIS A 442 18.89 3.09 7.60
CA HIS A 442 18.00 1.96 7.42
C HIS A 442 18.55 0.70 8.09
N LEU A 443 17.69 0.01 8.85
CA LEU A 443 17.96 -1.35 9.30
C LEU A 443 17.76 -2.33 8.14
N ASP A 444 18.74 -3.19 7.88
CA ASP A 444 18.60 -4.28 6.91
C ASP A 444 17.84 -5.45 7.56
N THR A 445 16.55 -5.54 7.28
CA THR A 445 15.65 -6.58 7.82
C THR A 445 15.85 -7.95 7.16
N THR A 446 16.66 -8.04 6.10
CA THR A 446 17.03 -9.33 5.48
C THR A 446 18.07 -10.09 6.31
N LYS A 447 18.78 -9.41 7.22
CA LYS A 447 19.79 -10.04 8.09
C LYS A 447 19.13 -10.73 9.29
N PRO A 448 19.47 -12.02 9.57
CA PRO A 448 18.96 -12.73 10.75
C PRO A 448 19.24 -12.02 12.08
N GLU A 449 20.38 -11.32 12.17
CA GLU A 449 20.76 -10.55 13.37
C GLU A 449 19.85 -9.34 13.61
N SER A 450 19.53 -8.57 12.57
CA SER A 450 18.54 -7.49 12.62
C SER A 450 17.17 -7.99 13.08
N GLN A 451 16.70 -9.11 12.51
CA GLN A 451 15.42 -9.73 12.90
C GLN A 451 15.43 -10.18 14.36
N LYS A 452 16.53 -10.77 14.83
CA LYS A 452 16.70 -11.19 16.22
C LYS A 452 16.68 -9.99 17.17
N TRP A 453 17.35 -8.90 16.80
CA TRP A 453 17.35 -7.66 17.58
C TRP A 453 15.96 -7.03 17.66
N LEU A 454 15.24 -6.89 16.54
CA LEU A 454 13.86 -6.38 16.52
C LEU A 454 12.94 -7.20 17.44
N LYS A 455 12.99 -8.54 17.34
CA LYS A 455 12.22 -9.43 18.22
C LYS A 455 12.55 -9.21 19.69
N LYS A 456 13.83 -8.99 20.02
CA LYS A 456 14.27 -8.69 21.39
C LYS A 456 13.69 -7.35 21.87
N VAL A 457 13.78 -6.29 21.08
CA VAL A 457 13.24 -4.96 21.40
C VAL A 457 11.76 -5.04 21.74
N PHE A 458 10.94 -5.62 20.87
CA PHE A 458 9.49 -5.70 21.11
C PHE A 458 9.14 -6.62 22.28
N LYS A 459 9.88 -7.71 22.49
CA LYS A 459 9.69 -8.57 23.66
C LYS A 459 10.00 -7.84 24.96
N GLU A 460 11.08 -7.07 24.99
CA GLU A 460 11.48 -6.28 26.15
C GLU A 460 10.45 -5.18 26.46
N ILE A 461 10.07 -4.38 25.47
CA ILE A 461 9.08 -3.32 25.66
C ILE A 461 7.71 -3.89 26.07
N SER A 462 7.28 -4.99 25.45
CA SER A 462 6.04 -5.68 25.85
C SER A 462 6.10 -6.18 27.30
N SER A 463 7.28 -6.60 27.77
CA SER A 463 7.48 -7.05 29.17
C SER A 463 7.31 -5.93 30.19
N TRP A 464 7.39 -4.66 29.77
CA TRP A 464 7.09 -3.50 30.62
C TRP A 464 5.58 -3.26 30.78
N GLY A 465 4.72 -4.01 30.07
CA GLY A 465 3.27 -3.90 30.15
C GLY A 465 2.65 -2.93 29.12
N VAL A 466 3.39 -2.59 28.07
CA VAL A 466 2.89 -1.81 26.93
C VAL A 466 1.83 -2.64 26.17
N LYS A 467 0.73 -2.00 25.78
CA LYS A 467 -0.43 -2.65 25.11
C LYS A 467 -0.78 -2.04 23.76
N TYR A 468 -0.15 -0.94 23.39
CA TYR A 468 -0.36 -0.26 22.13
C TYR A 468 0.98 0.20 21.56
N PHE A 469 1.20 0.02 20.27
CA PHE A 469 2.39 0.46 19.57
C PHE A 469 1.99 1.39 18.43
N LYS A 470 2.52 2.62 18.42
CA LYS A 470 2.52 3.49 17.24
C LYS A 470 3.86 3.28 16.54
N LEU A 471 3.84 2.78 15.31
CA LEU A 471 5.04 2.49 14.54
C LEU A 471 5.13 3.46 13.36
N ASP A 472 6.04 4.43 13.45
CA ASP A 472 6.28 5.39 12.37
C ASP A 472 7.46 4.96 11.49
N PHE A 473 7.57 5.60 10.33
CA PHE A 473 8.64 5.41 9.35
C PHE A 473 8.75 3.96 8.87
N LEU A 474 7.60 3.28 8.71
CA LEU A 474 7.53 1.89 8.29
C LEU A 474 8.08 1.67 6.88
N GLU A 475 8.05 2.70 6.03
CA GLU A 475 8.65 2.69 4.69
C GLU A 475 10.16 2.45 4.76
N SER A 476 10.82 2.78 5.88
CA SER A 476 12.24 2.49 6.09
C SER A 476 12.55 1.01 6.18
N GLY A 477 11.55 0.13 6.36
CA GLY A 477 11.70 -1.32 6.31
C GLY A 477 11.76 -1.89 4.89
N SER A 478 11.39 -1.09 3.89
CA SER A 478 11.47 -1.39 2.45
C SER A 478 11.83 -0.11 1.70
N PRO A 479 13.01 0.48 1.97
CA PRO A 479 13.38 1.75 1.34
C PRO A 479 13.51 1.55 -0.16
N LYS A 480 13.01 2.52 -0.93
CA LYS A 480 13.30 2.57 -2.36
C LYS A 480 14.81 2.59 -2.56
N PRO A 481 15.37 1.75 -3.44
CA PRO A 481 16.75 1.90 -3.84
C PRO A 481 16.90 3.31 -4.43
N PRO A 482 17.97 4.04 -4.09
CA PRO A 482 18.30 5.27 -4.81
C PRO A 482 18.43 4.96 -6.32
N PRO A 483 18.13 5.93 -7.21
CA PRO A 483 18.11 5.71 -8.65
C PRO A 483 19.37 4.97 -9.13
N PHE A 484 19.17 3.85 -9.84
CA PHE A 484 20.27 2.96 -10.28
C PHE A 484 21.34 3.67 -11.14
N SER A 485 21.04 4.85 -11.69
CA SER A 485 21.98 5.72 -12.43
C SER A 485 23.17 6.21 -11.59
N ASP A 486 23.03 6.24 -10.27
CA ASP A 486 24.06 6.81 -9.39
C ASP A 486 25.11 5.78 -8.94
N TYR A 487 24.92 4.48 -9.23
CA TYR A 487 25.73 3.40 -8.63
C TYR A 487 26.57 2.60 -9.61
N TYR A 488 26.23 2.59 -10.89
CA TYR A 488 27.04 1.96 -11.92
C TYR A 488 27.25 3.00 -13.01
N GLY A 489 28.33 3.78 -12.88
CA GLY A 489 28.70 4.80 -13.86
C GLY A 489 28.56 4.26 -15.29
N CYS A 490 27.53 4.73 -15.97
CA CYS A 490 27.27 4.56 -17.39
C CYS A 490 26.84 5.93 -17.90
#